data_AF-A0A2W5K7L7-F1
#
_entry.id   AF-A0A2W5K7L7-F1
#
_cell.length_a   1.000
_cell.length_b   1.000
_cell.length_c   1.000
_cell.angle_alpha   90.00
_cell.angle_beta   90.00
_cell.angle_gamma   90.00
#
_symmetry.space_group_name_H-M   'P 1'
#
loop_
_entity.id
_entity.type
_entity.pdbx_description
1 polymer ?
#
loop_
_entity_poly.entity_id
_entity_poly.type
_entity_poly.pdbx_seq_one_letter_code
_entity_poly.pdbx_strand_id
1 'polypeptide(L)' 'MRFLTATAAIVAICYASLYALATFVTPRTRDMTVSIPSQRLRPPPVEAAVRNPKTAGAEVDAASGDDSNTR' A
#
# COMPACT_ATOMS: atom_id res chain seq x y z
N MET A 1 8.06 -41.60 -8.79
CA MET A 1 6.59 -41.56 -8.54
C MET A 1 6.24 -41.34 -7.07
N ARG A 2 6.76 -42.12 -6.11
CA ARG A 2 6.32 -42.07 -4.68
C ARG A 2 6.51 -40.72 -3.98
N PHE A 3 7.65 -40.07 -4.20
CA PHE A 3 7.95 -38.76 -3.63
C PHE A 3 7.01 -37.67 -4.15
N LEU A 4 6.83 -37.60 -5.48
CA LEU A 4 5.94 -36.62 -6.11
C LEU A 4 4.49 -36.80 -5.65
N THR A 5 4.01 -38.04 -5.56
CA THR A 5 2.66 -38.33 -5.07
C THR A 5 2.48 -37.91 -3.61
N ALA A 6 3.47 -38.18 -2.75
CA ALA A 6 3.42 -37.76 -1.35
C ALA A 6 3.40 -36.23 -1.22
N THR A 7 4.26 -35.52 -1.95
CA THR A 7 4.28 -34.05 -1.93
C THR A 7 2.99 -33.45 -2.47
N ALA A 8 2.45 -33.97 -3.57
CA ALA A 8 1.18 -33.51 -4.13
C ALA A 8 0.03 -33.71 -3.13
N ALA A 9 -0.01 -34.85 -2.43
CA ALA A 9 -1.00 -35.11 -1.40
C ALA A 9 -0.89 -34.11 -0.24
N ILE A 10 0.32 -33.83 0.25
CA ILE A 10 0.54 -32.86 1.35
C ILE A 10 0.09 -31.45 0.92
N VAL A 11 0.47 -31.01 -0.27
CA VAL A 11 0.07 -29.69 -0.79
C VAL A 11 -1.44 -29.61 -0.93
N ALA A 12 -2.09 -30.66 -1.45
CA ALA A 12 -3.54 -30.72 -1.57
C ALA A 12 -4.23 -30.63 -0.19
N ILE A 13 -3.73 -31.35 0.81
CA ILE A 13 -4.27 -31.31 2.18
C ILE A 13 -4.10 -29.92 2.78
N CYS A 14 -2.92 -29.30 2.69
CA CYS A 14 -2.68 -27.95 3.20
C CYS A 14 -3.63 -26.93 2.55
N TYR A 15 -3.74 -26.97 1.22
CA TYR A 15 -4.62 -26.05 0.49
C TYR A 15 -6.09 -26.25 0.87
N ALA A 16 -6.56 -27.50 0.92
CA ALA A 16 -7.93 -27.81 1.33
C ALA A 16 -8.22 -27.34 2.76
N SER A 17 -7.25 -27.50 3.67
CA SER A 17 -7.37 -27.05 5.06
C SER A 17 -7.55 -25.54 5.15
N LEU A 18 -6.70 -24.77 4.44
CA LEU A 18 -6.78 -23.31 4.41
C LEU A 18 -8.07 -22.82 3.75
N TYR A 19 -8.46 -23.44 2.63
CA TYR A 19 -9.70 -23.10 1.92
C TYR A 19 -10.94 -23.34 2.78
N ALA A 20 -10.98 -24.49 3.47
CA ALA A 20 -12.06 -24.81 4.40
C ALA A 20 -12.09 -23.79 5.54
N LEU A 21 -10.95 -23.47 6.14
CA LEU A 21 -10.89 -22.47 7.21
C LEU A 21 -11.40 -21.11 6.72
N ALA A 22 -10.94 -20.63 5.57
CA ALA A 22 -11.35 -19.34 5.01
C ALA A 22 -12.86 -19.29 4.67
N THR A 23 -13.44 -20.41 4.24
CA THR A 23 -14.85 -20.48 3.84
C THR A 23 -15.79 -20.68 5.03
N PHE A 24 -15.40 -21.52 5.99
CA PHE A 24 -16.25 -21.87 7.14
C PHE A 24 -16.03 -20.99 8.36
N VAL A 25 -14.95 -20.22 8.42
CA VAL A 25 -14.76 -19.21 9.47
C VAL A 25 -15.37 -17.89 9.00
N THR A 26 -16.43 -17.46 9.69
CA THR A 26 -17.00 -16.13 9.50
C THR A 26 -15.95 -15.07 9.82
N PRO A 27 -15.62 -14.16 8.88
CA PRO A 27 -14.74 -13.04 9.16
C PRO A 27 -15.32 -12.17 10.26
N ARG A 28 -14.64 -12.10 11.40
CA ARG A 28 -15.05 -11.21 12.48
C ARG A 28 -14.70 -9.78 12.08
N THR A 29 -15.65 -9.05 11.54
CA THR A 29 -15.57 -7.59 11.37
C THR A 29 -15.47 -6.97 12.76
N ARG A 30 -14.23 -6.78 13.22
CA ARG A 30 -13.96 -6.08 14.46
C ARG A 30 -14.10 -4.59 14.16
N ASP A 31 -15.04 -3.93 14.83
CA ASP A 31 -15.08 -2.49 14.85
C ASP A 31 -13.77 -1.97 15.45
N MET A 32 -12.91 -1.47 14.58
CA MET A 32 -11.63 -0.89 14.95
C MET A 32 -11.89 0.60 15.16
N THR A 33 -12.15 0.98 16.42
CA THR A 33 -12.20 2.40 16.81
C THR A 33 -10.79 2.96 16.69
N VAL A 34 -10.44 3.46 15.50
CA VAL A 34 -9.20 4.19 15.30
C VAL A 34 -9.36 5.52 16.03
N SER A 35 -8.79 5.61 17.23
CA SER A 35 -8.61 6.89 17.91
C SER A 35 -7.62 7.71 17.08
N ILE A 36 -8.13 8.58 16.21
CA ILE A 36 -7.30 9.51 15.44
C ILE A 36 -6.78 10.52 16.46
N PRO A 37 -5.48 10.51 16.80
CA PRO A 37 -4.96 11.50 17.72
C PRO A 37 -5.10 12.87 17.05
N SER A 38 -5.56 13.86 17.79
CA SER A 38 -5.81 15.24 17.32
C SER A 38 -4.58 15.88 16.65
N GLN A 39 -3.38 15.34 16.90
CA GLN A 39 -2.14 15.69 16.22
C GLN A 39 -2.14 15.37 14.71
N ARG A 40 -2.89 14.35 14.25
CA ARG A 40 -3.01 13.97 12.83
C ARG A 40 -4.15 14.69 12.09
N LEU A 41 -5.13 15.23 12.83
CA LEU A 41 -6.24 16.00 12.26
C LEU A 41 -5.86 17.45 11.99
N ARG A 42 -4.76 17.93 12.58
CA ARG A 42 -4.23 19.25 12.26
C ARG A 42 -3.72 19.22 10.82
N PRO A 43 -4.30 20.01 9.89
CA PRO A 43 -3.67 20.21 8.59
C PRO A 43 -2.24 20.69 8.84
N PRO A 44 -1.24 20.20 8.07
CA PRO A 44 0.10 20.75 8.18
C PRO A 44 -0.03 22.27 8.03
N PRO A 45 0.64 23.08 8.89
CA PRO A 45 0.69 24.52 8.70
C PRO A 45 0.97 24.77 7.23
N VAL A 46 0.19 25.64 6.58
CA VAL A 46 0.20 25.86 5.12
C VAL A 46 1.61 26.14 4.59
N GLU A 47 2.51 26.58 5.48
CA GLU A 47 3.94 26.78 5.29
C GLU A 47 4.79 25.51 5.12
N ALA A 48 4.39 24.38 5.71
CA ALA A 48 5.08 23.09 5.57
C ALA A 48 4.70 22.36 4.27
N ALA A 49 3.53 22.66 3.69
CA ALA A 49 3.11 22.12 2.39
C ALA A 49 3.95 22.70 1.23
N VAL A 50 4.41 23.95 1.36
CA VAL A 50 5.27 24.64 0.38
C VAL A 50 6.71 24.13 0.39
N ARG A 51 7.17 23.51 1.49
CA ARG A 51 8.57 23.09 1.68
C ARG A 51 8.83 21.60 1.48
N ASN A 52 7.87 20.81 0.97
CA ASN A 52 8.05 19.36 0.84
C ASN A 52 8.55 19.00 -0.59
N PRO A 53 9.82 18.57 -0.75
CA PRO A 53 10.45 18.39 -2.06
C PRO A 53 9.87 17.24 -2.90
N LYS A 54 8.96 16.42 -2.36
CA LYS A 54 8.28 15.35 -3.11
C LYS A 54 7.12 15.86 -3.97
N THR A 55 6.54 17.03 -3.65
CA THR A 55 5.48 17.67 -4.46
C THR A 55 6.07 18.69 -5.45
N ALA A 56 7.24 19.26 -5.13
CA ALA A 56 7.97 20.22 -5.97
C ALA A 56 8.61 19.61 -7.24
N GLY A 57 8.62 18.28 -7.36
CA GLY A 57 9.10 17.60 -8.57
C GLY A 57 8.13 17.68 -9.76
N ALA A 58 6.89 18.15 -9.56
CA ALA A 58 5.88 18.23 -10.61
C ALA A 58 5.98 19.49 -11.50
N GLU A 59 6.75 20.50 -11.08
CA GLU A 59 6.85 21.80 -11.77
C GLU A 59 8.19 22.00 -12.50
N VAL A 60 9.21 21.17 -12.23
CA VAL A 60 10.51 21.22 -12.93
C VAL A 60 10.46 20.68 -14.37
N ASP A 61 9.49 19.83 -14.71
CA ASP A 61 9.26 19.39 -16.10
C ASP A 61 8.54 20.47 -16.95
N ALA A 62 7.91 21.47 -16.32
CA ALA A 62 7.23 22.57 -17.02
C ALA A 62 8.17 23.74 -17.37
N ALA A 63 9.35 23.81 -16.76
CA ALA A 63 10.32 24.90 -16.96
C ALA A 63 11.45 24.56 -17.95
N SER A 64 11.54 23.33 -18.46
CA SER A 64 12.59 22.89 -19.39
C SER A 64 12.23 23.10 -20.87
N GLY A 65 11.43 24.12 -21.18
CA GLY A 65 11.01 24.43 -22.54
C GLY A 65 10.80 25.93 -22.75
N ASP A 66 11.88 26.70 -22.75
CA ASP A 66 11.97 27.86 -23.64
C ASP A 66 13.44 28.23 -23.85
N ASP A 67 13.79 28.25 -25.13
CA ASP A 67 15.08 28.55 -25.67
C ASP A 67 15.41 30.05 -25.49
N SER A 68 16.51 30.46 -26.10
CA SER A 68 16.53 31.73 -26.86
C SER A 68 16.85 33.02 -26.09
N ASN A 69 17.93 33.09 -25.32
CA ASN A 69 18.61 34.39 -25.27
C ASN A 69 20.09 34.34 -24.91
N THR A 70 20.88 34.94 -25.78
CA THR A 70 22.21 35.55 -25.52
C THR A 70 23.37 34.54 -25.35
N ARG A 71 24.29 34.39 -26.31
CA ARG A 71 25.15 35.42 -26.93
C ARG A 71 26.10 36.07 -25.92
#